data_AF-A0A2U1SRH0-F1
#
_entry.id   AF-A0A2U1SRH0-F1
#
_cell.length_a   1.000
_cell.length_b   1.000
_cell.length_c   1.000
_cell.angle_alpha   90.00
_cell.angle_beta   90.00
_cell.angle_gamma   90.00
#
_symmetry.space_group_name_H-M   'P 1'
#
loop_
_entity.id
_entity.type
_entity.pdbx_description
1 polymer ?
#
loop_
_entity_poly.entity_id
_entity_poly.type
_entity_poly.pdbx_seq_one_letter_code
_entity_poly.pdbx_strand_id
1 'polypeptide(L)'
;MEPDDPTPDLDPLLCEALSWVVRMHSGEATRAHLVELQQWRGMRFEHEEAFREASRLWRACREAARELAEEAAAATAAADPPPAGARCDPLQDRLSTGSDASRIRLFSPKGR
;
A
#
# COMPACT_ATOMS: atom_id res chain seq x y z
N MET A 1 -6.25 -8.72 43.92
CA MET A 1 -7.52 -8.28 43.32
C MET A 1 -7.11 -7.32 42.23
N GLU A 2 -6.79 -7.87 41.06
CA GLU A 2 -6.46 -7.07 39.88
C GLU A 2 -7.73 -6.31 39.47
N PRO A 3 -7.67 -5.01 39.18
CA PRO A 3 -8.84 -4.31 38.67
C PRO A 3 -9.15 -4.89 37.28
N ASP A 4 -10.39 -5.36 37.09
CA ASP A 4 -10.98 -5.50 35.76
C ASP A 4 -10.78 -4.15 35.07
N ASP A 5 -9.82 -4.06 34.15
CA ASP A 5 -9.68 -2.93 33.24
C ASP A 5 -10.92 -2.98 32.34
N PRO A 6 -11.90 -2.07 32.49
CA PRO A 6 -13.02 -2.05 31.58
C PRO A 6 -12.44 -1.56 30.27
N THR A 7 -12.11 -2.48 29.36
CA THR A 7 -12.00 -2.15 27.95
C THR A 7 -13.22 -1.30 27.65
N PRO A 8 -13.05 -0.02 27.26
CA PRO A 8 -14.18 0.88 27.11
C PRO A 8 -15.16 0.18 26.19
N ASP A 9 -16.36 -0.07 26.69
CA ASP A 9 -17.42 -0.80 26.01
C ASP A 9 -17.72 0.01 24.75
N LEU A 10 -17.06 -0.37 23.66
CA LEU A 10 -17.15 0.32 22.39
C LEU A 10 -18.62 0.30 22.00
N ASP A 11 -19.15 1.47 21.61
CA ASP A 11 -20.54 1.61 21.22
C ASP A 11 -20.92 0.42 20.30
N PRO A 12 -21.93 -0.40 20.68
CA PRO A 12 -22.33 -1.55 19.89
C PRO A 12 -22.62 -1.20 18.43
N LEU A 13 -23.12 0.00 18.16
CA LEU A 13 -23.40 0.47 16.82
C LEU A 13 -22.12 0.80 16.03
N LEU A 14 -21.11 1.32 16.72
CA LEU A 14 -19.77 1.52 16.15
C LEU A 14 -19.08 0.19 15.85
N CYS A 15 -19.22 -0.81 16.72
CA CYS A 15 -18.73 -2.17 16.48
C CYS A 15 -19.40 -2.80 15.23
N GLU A 16 -20.71 -2.64 15.08
CA GLU A 16 -21.43 -3.11 13.90
C GLU A 16 -20.98 -2.35 12.64
N ALA A 17 -20.80 -1.03 12.72
CA ALA A 17 -20.28 -0.22 11.64
C ALA A 17 -18.88 -0.66 11.18
N LEU A 18 -17.97 -0.92 12.13
CA LEU A 18 -16.62 -1.44 11.84
C LEU A 18 -16.68 -2.80 11.16
N SER A 19 -17.59 -3.66 11.59
CA SER A 19 -17.81 -4.98 10.96
C SER A 19 -18.21 -4.84 9.49
N TRP A 20 -19.08 -3.88 9.17
CA TRP A 20 -19.42 -3.53 7.79
C TRP A 20 -18.21 -3.03 7.00
N VAL A 21 -17.43 -2.10 7.57
CA VAL A 21 -16.24 -1.54 6.90
C VAL A 21 -15.22 -2.65 6.60
N VAL A 22 -14.95 -3.54 7.55
CA VAL A 22 -14.04 -4.69 7.35
C VAL A 22 -14.55 -5.59 6.24
N ARG A 23 -15.85 -5.96 6.25
CA ARG A 23 -16.46 -6.77 5.18
C ARG A 23 -16.34 -6.10 3.81
N MET A 24 -16.49 -4.78 3.74
CA MET A 24 -16.36 -4.04 2.48
C MET A 24 -14.93 -4.02 1.93
N HIS A 25 -13.93 -4.18 2.79
CA HIS A 25 -12.52 -4.11 2.42
C HIS A 25 -11.78 -5.46 2.46
N SER A 26 -12.45 -6.56 2.81
CA SER A 26 -11.86 -7.91 2.83
C SER A 26 -11.64 -8.51 1.43
N GLY A 27 -12.21 -7.91 0.39
CA GLY A 27 -12.21 -8.46 -0.98
C GLY A 27 -13.38 -9.41 -1.27
N GLU A 28 -14.19 -9.75 -0.27
CA GLU A 28 -15.39 -10.59 -0.41
C GLU A 28 -16.68 -9.77 -0.58
N ALA A 29 -16.55 -8.45 -0.73
CA ALA A 29 -17.68 -7.55 -0.88
C ALA A 29 -18.42 -7.80 -2.20
N THR A 30 -19.65 -8.29 -2.11
CA THR A 30 -20.54 -8.48 -3.27
C THR A 30 -21.50 -7.29 -3.42
N ARG A 31 -22.22 -7.24 -4.54
CA ARG A 31 -23.29 -6.25 -4.74
C ARG A 31 -24.42 -6.40 -3.72
N ALA A 32 -24.66 -7.61 -3.21
CA ALA A 32 -25.64 -7.84 -2.14
C ALA A 32 -25.21 -7.15 -0.84
N HIS A 33 -23.94 -7.27 -0.46
CA HIS A 33 -23.40 -6.58 0.72
C HIS A 33 -23.54 -5.06 0.63
N LEU A 34 -23.38 -4.47 -0.56
CA LEU A 34 -23.59 -3.03 -0.78
C LEU A 34 -25.06 -2.60 -0.58
N VAL A 35 -26.00 -3.45 -0.97
CA VAL A 35 -27.44 -3.19 -0.81
C VAL A 35 -27.83 -3.31 0.66
N GLU A 36 -27.37 -4.35 1.35
CA GLU A 36 -27.59 -4.55 2.79
C GLU A 36 -26.99 -3.40 3.61
N LEU A 37 -25.78 -2.98 3.28
CA LEU A 37 -25.14 -1.84 3.93
C LEU A 37 -25.93 -0.54 3.75
N GLN A 38 -26.45 -0.29 2.55
CA GLN A 38 -27.28 0.90 2.31
C GLN A 38 -28.60 0.85 3.10
N GLN A 39 -29.21 -0.33 3.20
CA GLN A 39 -30.41 -0.50 4.01
C GLN A 39 -30.11 -0.25 5.49
N TRP A 40 -29.04 -0.84 6.02
CA TRP A 40 -28.62 -0.68 7.41
C TRP A 40 -28.33 0.80 7.75
N ARG A 41 -27.58 1.50 6.91
CA ARG A 41 -27.31 2.95 7.06
C ARG A 41 -28.58 3.80 7.00
N GLY A 42 -29.59 3.36 6.24
CA GLY A 42 -30.88 4.03 6.10
C GLY A 42 -31.85 3.78 7.25
N MET A 43 -31.56 2.86 8.18
CA MET A 43 -32.49 2.51 9.26
C MET A 43 -32.71 3.66 10.24
N ARG A 44 -31.63 4.28 10.70
CA ARG A 44 -31.68 5.41 11.65
C ARG A 44 -30.48 6.33 11.47
N PHE A 45 -30.62 7.57 11.94
CA PHE A 45 -29.55 8.58 11.86
C PHE A 45 -28.27 8.11 12.58
N GLU A 46 -28.41 7.41 13.71
CA GLU A 46 -27.30 6.88 14.48
C GLU A 46 -26.48 5.85 13.68
N HIS A 47 -27.12 5.06 12.81
CA HIS A 47 -26.41 4.05 12.00
C HIS A 47 -25.53 4.70 10.94
N GLU A 48 -26.04 5.76 10.31
CA GLU A 48 -25.25 6.56 9.37
C GLU A 48 -24.08 7.26 10.08
N GLU A 49 -24.29 7.79 11.28
CA GLU A 49 -23.22 8.46 12.03
C GLU A 49 -22.14 7.49 12.50
N ALA A 50 -22.53 6.33 13.05
CA ALA A 50 -21.60 5.25 13.39
C ALA A 50 -20.81 4.77 12.16
N PHE A 51 -21.45 4.67 10.99
CA PHE A 51 -20.76 4.32 9.75
C PHE A 51 -19.72 5.35 9.33
N ARG A 52 -20.03 6.65 9.50
CA ARG A 52 -19.08 7.73 9.20
C ARG A 52 -17.89 7.68 10.14
N GLU A 53 -18.12 7.44 11.43
CA GLU A 53 -17.05 7.30 12.40
C GLU A 53 -16.16 6.09 12.08
N ALA A 54 -16.74 4.91 11.87
CA ALA A 54 -16.00 3.72 11.46
C ALA A 54 -15.18 3.95 10.18
N SER A 55 -15.76 4.66 9.20
CA SER A 55 -15.08 5.03 7.96
C SER A 55 -13.89 5.98 8.18
N ARG A 56 -13.97 6.89 9.15
CA ARG A 56 -12.86 7.77 9.53
C ARG A 56 -11.74 6.98 10.20
N LEU A 57 -12.07 6.12 11.16
CA LEU A 57 -11.08 5.25 11.82
C LEU A 57 -10.34 4.38 10.80
N TRP A 58 -11.08 3.75 9.88
CA TRP A 58 -10.47 2.92 8.85
C TRP A 58 -9.48 3.67 7.95
N ARG A 59 -9.79 4.93 7.58
CA ARG A 59 -8.87 5.77 6.81
C ARG A 59 -7.59 6.06 7.59
N ALA A 60 -7.72 6.45 8.86
CA ALA A 60 -6.57 6.70 9.73
C ALA A 60 -5.70 5.44 9.89
N CYS A 61 -6.32 4.26 10.09
CA CYS A 61 -5.59 3.00 10.15
C CYS A 61 -4.86 2.67 8.83
N ARG A 62 -5.48 2.95 7.67
CA ARG A 62 -4.83 2.74 6.37
C ARG A 62 -3.64 3.66 6.15
N GLU A 63 -3.75 4.92 6.56
CA GLU A 63 -2.66 5.89 6.48
C GLU A 63 -1.49 5.44 7.36
N ALA A 64 -1.76 5.14 8.64
CA ALA A 64 -0.74 4.64 9.56
C ALA A 64 -0.09 3.33 9.08
N ALA A 65 -0.89 2.39 8.54
CA ALA A 65 -0.36 1.14 8.00
C ALA A 65 0.54 1.36 6.78
N ARG A 66 0.22 2.37 5.95
CA ARG A 66 1.03 2.73 4.79
C ARG A 66 2.36 3.36 5.23
N GLU A 67 2.33 4.31 6.16
CA GLU A 67 3.55 4.93 6.71
C GLU A 67 4.48 3.87 7.29
N LEU A 68 3.94 2.94 8.09
CA LEU A 68 4.70 1.83 8.65
C LEU A 68 5.30 0.91 7.57
N ALA A 69 4.56 0.64 6.50
CA ALA A 69 5.05 -0.17 5.39
C ALA A 69 6.19 0.53 4.61
N GLU A 70 6.09 1.85 4.43
CA GLU A 70 7.14 2.67 3.82
C GLU A 70 8.42 2.68 4.66
N GLU A 71 8.30 2.81 5.98
CA GLU A 71 9.42 2.72 6.93
C GLU A 71 10.07 1.32 6.91
N ALA A 72 9.26 0.26 6.93
CA ALA A 72 9.75 -1.11 6.87
C ALA A 72 10.48 -1.42 5.55
N ALA A 73 9.98 -0.89 4.42
CA ALA A 73 10.62 -1.01 3.13
C ALA A 73 11.98 -0.29 3.09
N ALA A 74 12.06 0.92 3.66
CA ALA A 74 13.31 1.67 3.75
C ALA A 74 14.35 0.96 4.64
N ALA A 75 13.92 0.41 5.78
CA ALA A 75 14.78 -0.38 6.66
C ALA A 75 15.32 -1.64 5.97
N THR A 76 14.47 -2.34 5.22
CA THR A 76 14.88 -3.53 4.45
C THR A 76 15.88 -3.17 3.36
N ALA A 77 15.64 -2.06 2.63
CA ALA A 77 16.55 -1.59 1.58
C ALA A 77 17.93 -1.15 2.11
N ALA A 78 17.99 -0.60 3.33
CA ALA A 78 19.26 -0.25 3.97
C ALA A 78 20.04 -1.47 4.50
N ALA A 79 19.34 -2.58 4.79
CA ALA A 79 19.92 -3.80 5.30
C ALA A 79 20.49 -4.73 4.21
N ASP A 80 20.09 -4.54 2.95
CA ASP A 80 20.66 -5.26 1.81
C ASP A 80 21.95 -4.53 1.37
N PRO A 81 23.16 -5.05 1.71
CA PRO A 81 24.38 -4.41 1.25
C PRO A 81 24.40 -4.47 -0.29
N PRO A 82 24.83 -3.40 -0.98
CA PRO A 82 24.98 -3.45 -2.42
C PRO A 82 25.87 -4.65 -2.78
N PRO A 83 25.58 -5.40 -3.88
CA PRO A 83 26.44 -6.49 -4.27
C PRO A 83 27.86 -5.96 -4.35
N ALA A 84 28.76 -6.55 -3.57
CA ALA A 84 30.18 -6.23 -3.56
C ALA A 84 30.78 -6.64 -4.92
N GLY A 85 30.54 -5.80 -5.93
CA GLY A 85 30.73 -6.10 -7.34
C GLY A 85 30.77 -4.84 -8.19
N ALA A 86 31.22 -3.72 -7.62
CA ALA A 86 31.64 -2.55 -8.37
C ALA A 86 32.93 -1.99 -7.73
N ARG A 87 33.94 -2.85 -7.57
CA ARG A 87 35.31 -2.34 -7.56
C ARG A 87 35.58 -1.88 -8.99
N CYS A 88 35.47 -0.58 -9.25
CA CYS A 88 36.12 0.01 -10.42
C CYS A 88 37.59 -0.39 -10.34
N ASP A 89 37.98 -1.34 -11.19
CA ASP A 89 39.37 -1.72 -11.38
C ASP A 89 39.96 -0.73 -12.40
N PRO A 90 40.79 0.26 -12.01
CA PRO A 90 41.29 1.30 -12.93
C PRO A 90 42.28 0.77 -13.98
N LEU A 91 42.43 -0.55 -14.11
CA LEU A 91 43.32 -1.22 -15.05
C LEU A 91 42.65 -1.70 -16.34
N GLN A 92 41.31 -1.72 -16.43
CA GLN A 92 40.64 -2.17 -17.67
C GLN A 92 40.58 -1.11 -18.78
N ASP A 93 40.88 0.16 -18.47
CA ASP A 93 40.86 1.27 -19.43
C ASP A 93 42.07 1.28 -20.39
N ARG A 94 42.96 0.27 -20.30
CA ARG A 94 44.19 0.17 -21.12
C ARG A 94 44.16 -0.88 -22.21
N LEU A 95 43.06 -1.61 -22.40
CA LEU A 95 42.98 -2.67 -23.43
C LEU A 95 41.94 -2.41 -24.54
N SER A 96 41.23 -1.28 -24.54
CA SER A 96 40.29 -0.91 -25.61
C SER A 96 40.79 0.25 -26.46
N THR A 97 41.96 0.10 -27.08
CA THR A 97 42.31 0.87 -28.27
C THR A 97 42.88 -0.07 -29.33
N GLY A 98 42.03 -0.46 -30.28
CA GLY A 98 42.48 -1.13 -31.49
C GLY A 98 41.49 -2.13 -32.06
N SER A 99 40.40 -1.64 -32.67
CA SER A 99 39.92 -2.26 -33.90
C SER A 99 38.99 -1.29 -34.63
N ASP A 100 39.63 -0.48 -35.45
CA ASP A 100 39.02 0.20 -36.58
C ASP A 100 38.67 -0.85 -37.65
N ALA A 101 37.41 -0.91 -38.04
CA ALA A 101 37.03 -1.19 -39.42
C ALA A 101 35.56 -0.80 -39.64
N SER A 102 35.37 0.42 -40.12
CA SER A 102 34.56 0.70 -41.31
C SER A 102 33.42 -0.27 -41.62
N ARG A 103 32.17 0.20 -41.47
CA ARG A 103 31.19 0.17 -42.58
C ARG A 103 30.00 1.08 -42.31
N ILE A 104 30.05 2.21 -43.00
CA ILE A 104 28.90 3.01 -43.40
C ILE A 104 27.77 2.08 -43.92
N ARG A 105 26.58 2.19 -43.32
CA ARG A 105 25.32 2.18 -44.07
C ARG A 105 24.43 3.29 -43.54
N LEU A 106 24.32 4.35 -44.33
CA LEU A 106 23.19 5.25 -44.33
C LEU A 106 21.90 4.45 -44.62
N PHE A 107 20.95 4.46 -43.69
CA PHE A 107 19.49 4.25 -43.87
C PHE A 107 18.89 4.30 -42.46
N SER A 108 17.87 5.07 -42.08
CA SER A 108 16.71 5.64 -42.77
C SER A 108 16.06 6.68 -41.82
N PRO A 109 15.45 7.78 -42.29
CA PRO A 109 14.53 8.56 -41.46
C PRO A 109 13.10 7.98 -41.50
N LYS A 110 12.34 8.25 -40.43
CA LYS A 110 10.99 7.77 -40.12
C LYS A 110 9.93 8.82 -40.52
N GLY A 111 8.72 8.35 -40.87
CA GLY A 111 7.47 9.15 -40.98
C GLY A 111 7.07 9.41 -42.43
N ARG A 112 5.81 9.26 -42.85
CA ARG A 112 4.51 9.26 -42.16
C ARG A 112 3.51 8.47 -43.00
#